data_AF-A0A956MZV4-F1
#
_entry.id   AF-A0A956MZV4-F1
#
_cell.length_a   1.000
_cell.length_b   1.000
_cell.length_c   1.000
_cell.angle_alpha   90.00
_cell.angle_beta   90.00
_cell.angle_gamma   90.00
#
_symmetry.space_group_name_H-M   'P 1'
#
loop_
_entity.id
_entity.type
_entity.pdbx_description
1 polymer ?
#
loop_
_entity_poly.entity_id
_entity_poly.type
_entity_poly.pdbx_seq_one_letter_code
_entity_poly.pdbx_strand_id
1 'polypeptide(L)'
;ITVYAVHNKLREIDEEIAKGKSVLLFIDEINRCEHTVQQELMNLILNREINGYKLHDDVKILAAMNPSSKYGSDFDYQVVDMDAAQENRFVWLNMEPDYNQWLNWAMDSGIEQKVIEFISTFPEYLHRINEDDVRATPRSYERVSKSYKVYKEQKDSIPRNVFLNVIKGNVGKVIAEEFISFVESDCSPLISYEDVFSCETLSSSVIEKVKSESHTRLYLSAMNILKTLELNFENDDISENNINRFIEFLKLYPVDLMVGIMKDIKSNYINVYNKAIENEEFVELYFESYSMIRG
;
A
#
# COMPACT_ATOMS: atom_id res chain seq x y z
N ILE A 1 -36.39 -16.68 17.13
CA ILE A 1 -35.65 -17.88 16.65
C ILE A 1 -34.21 -17.44 16.49
N THR A 2 -33.31 -17.95 17.33
CA THR A 2 -31.87 -17.70 17.19
C THR A 2 -31.41 -18.45 15.94
N VAL A 3 -31.19 -17.73 14.84
CA VAL A 3 -30.70 -18.32 13.61
C VAL A 3 -29.18 -18.26 13.67
N TYR A 4 -28.54 -19.42 13.74
CA TYR A 4 -27.08 -19.50 13.71
C TYR A 4 -26.57 -19.01 12.35
N ALA A 5 -25.63 -18.06 12.37
CA ALA A 5 -25.07 -17.44 11.15
C ALA A 5 -24.51 -18.47 10.15
N VAL A 6 -23.99 -19.59 10.65
CA VAL A 6 -23.49 -20.72 9.84
C VAL A 6 -24.59 -21.27 8.94
N HIS A 7 -25.81 -21.47 9.46
CA HIS A 7 -26.91 -22.05 8.67
C HIS A 7 -27.33 -21.14 7.51
N ASN A 8 -27.32 -19.82 7.71
CA ASN A 8 -27.63 -18.87 6.63
C ASN A 8 -26.53 -18.86 5.56
N LYS A 9 -25.26 -18.82 5.97
CA LYS A 9 -24.15 -18.78 5.01
C LYS A 9 -24.02 -20.05 4.19
N LEU A 10 -24.20 -21.21 4.81
CA LEU A 10 -24.21 -22.49 4.08
C LEU A 10 -25.35 -22.55 3.06
N ARG A 11 -26.54 -22.03 3.41
CA ARG A 11 -27.65 -21.95 2.45
C ARG A 11 -27.36 -20.98 1.29
N GLU A 12 -26.76 -19.82 1.56
CA GLU A 12 -26.35 -18.89 0.50
C GLU A 12 -25.34 -19.55 -0.46
N ILE A 13 -24.43 -20.38 0.07
CA ILE A 13 -23.52 -21.18 -0.77
C ILE A 13 -24.32 -22.11 -1.69
N ASP A 14 -25.24 -22.90 -1.15
CA ASP A 14 -26.07 -23.82 -1.96
C ASP A 14 -26.88 -23.08 -3.04
N GLU A 15 -27.44 -21.92 -2.71
CA GLU A 15 -28.22 -21.10 -3.64
C GLU A 15 -27.37 -20.60 -4.81
N GLU A 16 -26.11 -20.20 -4.57
CA GLU A 16 -25.20 -19.76 -5.64
C GLU A 16 -24.68 -20.95 -6.47
N ILE A 17 -24.39 -22.09 -5.82
CA ILE A 17 -24.03 -23.34 -6.52
C ILE A 17 -25.18 -23.81 -7.43
N ALA A 18 -26.43 -23.76 -6.96
CA ALA A 18 -27.61 -24.14 -7.74
C ALA A 18 -27.83 -23.23 -8.98
N LYS A 19 -27.31 -22.00 -8.94
CA LYS A 19 -27.27 -21.08 -10.10
C LYS A 19 -26.10 -21.36 -11.05
N GLY A 20 -25.32 -22.42 -10.81
CA GLY A 20 -24.17 -22.81 -11.62
C GLY A 20 -22.93 -21.93 -11.42
N LYS A 21 -22.83 -21.22 -10.29
CA LYS A 21 -21.67 -20.38 -9.96
C LYS A 21 -20.68 -21.14 -9.09
N SER A 22 -19.40 -20.82 -9.21
CA SER A 22 -18.36 -21.22 -8.24
C SER A 22 -18.37 -20.29 -7.03
N VAL A 23 -18.04 -20.82 -5.85
CA VAL A 23 -18.04 -20.03 -4.60
C VAL A 23 -16.64 -20.03 -3.97
N LEU A 24 -16.19 -18.86 -3.52
CA LEU A 24 -15.02 -18.70 -2.65
C LEU A 24 -15.50 -18.40 -1.22
N LEU A 25 -15.29 -19.35 -0.30
CA LEU A 25 -15.57 -19.19 1.11
C LEU A 25 -14.34 -18.58 1.81
N PHE A 26 -14.43 -17.31 2.18
CA PHE A 26 -13.40 -16.60 2.94
C PHE A 26 -13.67 -16.65 4.44
N ILE A 27 -12.69 -17.09 5.23
CA ILE A 27 -12.74 -17.19 6.68
C ILE A 27 -11.65 -16.29 7.27
N ASP A 28 -12.05 -15.19 7.91
CA ASP A 28 -11.12 -14.25 8.54
C ASP A 28 -10.91 -14.58 10.03
N GLU A 29 -9.75 -14.18 10.57
CA GLU A 29 -9.33 -14.41 11.96
C GLU A 29 -9.55 -15.86 12.47
N ILE A 30 -9.22 -16.87 11.67
CA ILE A 30 -9.51 -18.29 11.99
C ILE A 30 -8.90 -18.76 13.32
N ASN A 31 -7.81 -18.14 13.75
CA ASN A 31 -7.13 -18.43 15.02
C ASN A 31 -7.62 -17.58 16.21
N ARG A 32 -8.71 -16.81 16.07
CA ARG A 32 -9.25 -15.96 17.15
C ARG A 32 -10.57 -16.48 17.73
N CYS A 33 -10.92 -17.72 17.41
CA CYS A 33 -12.12 -18.36 17.92
C CYS A 33 -11.79 -19.31 19.09
N GLU A 34 -12.81 -19.64 19.89
CA GLU A 34 -12.73 -20.68 20.90
C GLU A 34 -12.26 -22.00 20.28
N HIS A 35 -11.46 -22.79 21.00
CA HIS A 35 -10.86 -24.03 20.48
C HIS A 35 -11.92 -25.00 19.90
N THR A 36 -13.11 -25.07 20.48
CA THR A 36 -14.21 -25.91 19.96
C THR A 36 -14.71 -25.45 18.59
N VAL A 37 -14.80 -24.14 18.37
CA VAL A 37 -15.17 -23.55 17.07
C VAL A 37 -14.06 -23.79 16.06
N GLN A 38 -12.79 -23.66 16.48
CA GLN A 38 -11.65 -23.92 15.62
C GLN A 38 -11.64 -25.37 15.12
N GLN A 39 -11.93 -26.35 15.98
CA GLN A 39 -12.00 -27.76 15.58
C GLN A 39 -13.11 -28.03 14.56
N GLU A 40 -14.30 -27.42 14.72
CA GLU A 40 -15.38 -27.52 13.74
C GLU A 40 -15.03 -26.85 12.41
N LEU A 41 -14.35 -25.70 12.44
CA LEU A 41 -13.83 -25.06 11.22
C LEU A 41 -12.76 -25.92 10.54
N MET A 42 -11.89 -26.59 11.31
CA MET A 42 -10.92 -27.52 10.74
C MET A 42 -11.61 -28.71 10.08
N ASN A 43 -12.67 -29.26 10.69
CA ASN A 43 -13.49 -30.30 10.06
C ASN A 43 -14.12 -29.82 8.74
N LEU A 44 -14.63 -28.58 8.70
CA LEU A 44 -15.16 -27.98 7.48
C LEU A 44 -14.09 -27.86 6.38
N ILE A 45 -12.87 -27.48 6.75
CA ILE A 45 -11.76 -27.30 5.80
C ILE A 45 -11.24 -28.65 5.29
N LEU A 46 -11.16 -29.64 6.17
CA LEU A 46 -10.58 -30.95 5.90
C LEU A 46 -11.53 -31.90 5.20
N ASN A 47 -12.69 -32.11 5.83
CA ASN A 47 -13.66 -33.11 5.40
C ASN A 47 -14.72 -32.50 4.49
N ARG A 48 -14.66 -31.18 4.29
CA ARG A 48 -15.71 -30.43 3.58
C ARG A 48 -17.06 -30.64 4.25
N GLU A 49 -17.09 -30.76 5.57
CA GLU A 49 -18.29 -31.11 6.33
C GLU A 49 -18.37 -30.38 7.67
N ILE A 50 -19.57 -29.92 8.04
CA ILE A 50 -19.87 -29.39 9.37
C ILE A 50 -21.29 -29.78 9.78
N ASN A 51 -21.46 -30.42 10.95
CA ASN A 51 -22.76 -30.85 11.47
C ASN A 51 -23.64 -31.61 10.43
N GLY A 52 -23.04 -32.50 9.64
CA GLY A 52 -23.74 -33.29 8.60
C GLY A 52 -24.01 -32.55 7.28
N TYR A 53 -23.67 -31.25 7.19
CA TYR A 53 -23.70 -30.51 5.94
C TYR A 53 -22.39 -30.71 5.18
N LYS A 54 -22.45 -31.15 3.92
CA LYS A 54 -21.28 -31.33 3.06
C LYS A 54 -21.16 -30.19 2.05
N LEU A 55 -20.01 -29.50 2.03
CA LEU A 55 -19.69 -28.47 1.04
C LEU A 55 -19.53 -29.07 -0.36
N HIS A 56 -20.23 -28.49 -1.32
CA HIS A 56 -20.12 -28.80 -2.74
C HIS A 56 -18.69 -28.59 -3.26
N ASP A 57 -18.17 -29.44 -4.15
CA ASP A 57 -16.76 -29.44 -4.60
C ASP A 57 -16.30 -28.14 -5.29
N ASP A 58 -17.25 -27.37 -5.83
CA ASP A 58 -17.02 -26.05 -6.43
C ASP A 58 -16.83 -24.91 -5.41
N VAL A 59 -16.91 -25.22 -4.11
CA VAL A 59 -16.55 -24.25 -3.06
C VAL A 59 -15.05 -24.32 -2.79
N LYS A 60 -14.34 -23.23 -3.07
CA LYS A 60 -12.94 -23.04 -2.68
C LYS A 60 -12.88 -22.33 -1.34
N ILE A 61 -11.94 -22.71 -0.48
CA ILE A 61 -11.81 -22.15 0.87
C ILE A 61 -10.53 -21.34 0.93
N LEU A 62 -10.62 -20.11 1.44
CA LEU A 62 -9.51 -19.23 1.75
C LEU A 62 -9.64 -18.80 3.22
N ALA A 63 -8.57 -18.93 3.99
CA ALA A 63 -8.54 -18.51 5.38
C ALA A 63 -7.46 -17.45 5.60
N ALA A 64 -7.73 -16.49 6.48
CA ALA A 64 -6.79 -15.49 6.94
C ALA A 64 -6.63 -15.56 8.46
N MET A 65 -5.42 -15.24 8.93
CA MET A 65 -5.11 -15.12 10.35
C MET A 65 -4.03 -14.09 10.58
N ASN A 66 -4.02 -13.50 11.77
CA ASN A 66 -2.87 -12.76 12.25
C ASN A 66 -1.82 -13.75 12.78
N PRO A 67 -0.52 -13.54 12.49
CA PRO A 67 0.53 -14.40 13.02
C PRO A 67 0.56 -14.32 14.54
N SER A 68 0.76 -15.46 15.19
CA SER A 68 1.02 -15.53 16.63
C SER A 68 2.50 -15.34 16.94
N SER A 69 2.83 -15.19 18.22
CA SER A 69 4.22 -15.12 18.71
C SER A 69 5.08 -16.31 18.28
N LYS A 70 4.47 -17.46 17.95
CA LYS A 70 5.14 -18.65 17.42
C LYS A 70 5.69 -18.46 15.98
N TYR A 71 5.08 -17.59 15.16
CA TYR A 71 5.43 -17.43 13.74
C TYR A 71 6.26 -16.18 13.42
N GLY A 72 6.86 -15.56 14.44
CA GLY A 72 7.81 -14.47 14.28
C GLY A 72 7.16 -13.11 14.40
N SER A 73 7.10 -12.61 15.63
CA SER A 73 6.87 -11.21 16.04
C SER A 73 6.49 -11.14 17.52
N ASP A 74 6.89 -10.06 18.20
CA ASP A 74 6.50 -9.70 19.58
C ASP A 74 5.01 -9.27 19.67
N PHE A 75 4.13 -10.08 19.05
CA PHE A 75 2.71 -9.83 19.03
C PHE A 75 2.01 -10.65 20.11
N ASP A 76 1.59 -9.97 21.17
CA ASP A 76 0.61 -10.47 22.14
C ASP A 76 -0.82 -10.40 21.57
N TYR A 77 -1.02 -10.96 20.37
CA TYR A 77 -2.39 -11.18 19.87
C TYR A 77 -2.98 -12.34 20.66
N GLN A 78 -4.20 -12.16 21.18
CA GLN A 78 -4.98 -13.25 21.78
C GLN A 78 -5.45 -14.20 20.67
N VAL A 79 -4.54 -15.03 20.18
CA VAL A 79 -4.78 -16.03 19.15
C VAL A 79 -4.47 -17.42 19.70
N VAL A 80 -5.21 -18.41 19.22
CA VAL A 80 -5.02 -19.83 19.51
C VAL A 80 -4.08 -20.39 18.46
N ASP A 81 -2.89 -20.81 18.88
CA ASP A 81 -1.90 -21.43 18.00
C ASP A 81 -2.46 -22.67 17.33
N MET A 82 -2.21 -22.80 16.03
CA MET A 82 -2.47 -24.03 15.32
C MET A 82 -1.41 -25.07 15.66
N ASP A 83 -1.85 -26.32 15.83
CA ASP A 83 -0.91 -27.43 15.93
C ASP A 83 -0.34 -27.80 14.54
N ALA A 84 0.76 -28.55 14.53
CA ALA A 84 1.42 -28.93 13.28
C ALA A 84 0.50 -29.76 12.34
N ALA A 85 -0.47 -30.49 12.88
CA ALA A 85 -1.39 -31.29 12.08
C ALA A 85 -2.42 -30.42 11.36
N GLN A 86 -2.83 -29.30 11.97
CA GLN A 86 -3.68 -28.27 11.38
C GLN A 86 -2.91 -27.40 10.38
N GLU A 87 -1.66 -27.03 10.68
CA GLU A 87 -0.84 -26.21 9.78
C GLU A 87 -0.58 -26.88 8.43
N ASN A 88 -0.32 -28.19 8.44
CA ASN A 88 -0.04 -28.99 7.24
C ASN A 88 -1.25 -29.11 6.27
N ARG A 89 -2.36 -28.44 6.57
CA ARG A 89 -3.62 -28.48 5.80
C ARG A 89 -3.83 -27.25 4.95
N PHE A 90 -2.96 -26.27 5.09
CA PHE A 90 -3.00 -25.02 4.33
C PHE A 90 -1.77 -24.90 3.45
N VAL A 91 -1.97 -24.29 2.30
CA VAL A 91 -0.88 -23.63 1.57
C VAL A 91 -0.76 -22.23 2.17
N TRP A 92 0.39 -21.92 2.74
CA TRP A 92 0.62 -20.68 3.46
C TRP A 92 1.11 -19.59 2.51
N LEU A 93 0.44 -18.43 2.56
CA LEU A 93 0.85 -17.21 1.90
C LEU A 93 1.11 -16.16 2.97
N ASN A 94 2.39 -15.86 3.22
CA ASN A 94 2.77 -14.83 4.17
C ASN A 94 2.66 -13.46 3.50
N MET A 95 1.88 -12.57 4.10
CA MET A 95 1.73 -11.20 3.63
C MET A 95 2.44 -10.26 4.58
N GLU A 96 3.28 -9.39 4.02
CA GLU A 96 3.98 -8.35 4.75
C GLU A 96 3.60 -6.98 4.17
N PRO A 97 3.52 -5.94 5.00
CA PRO A 97 3.30 -4.59 4.51
C PRO A 97 4.54 -4.11 3.76
N ASP A 98 4.37 -3.85 2.45
CA ASP A 98 5.39 -3.20 1.63
C ASP A 98 5.08 -1.71 1.50
N TYR A 99 6.08 -0.87 1.79
CA TYR A 99 5.87 0.57 1.80
C TYR A 99 5.68 1.16 0.40
N ASN A 100 6.32 0.61 -0.64
CA ASN A 100 6.13 1.09 -2.00
C ASN A 100 4.70 0.81 -2.49
N GLN A 101 4.19 -0.40 -2.25
CA GLN A 101 2.80 -0.75 -2.53
C GLN A 101 1.82 0.13 -1.74
N TRP A 102 2.12 0.42 -0.46
CA TRP A 102 1.28 1.31 0.34
C TRP A 102 1.29 2.75 -0.19
N LEU A 103 2.44 3.29 -0.59
CA LEU A 103 2.54 4.63 -1.17
C LEU A 103 1.72 4.73 -2.46
N ASN A 104 1.81 3.73 -3.33
CA ASN A 104 1.01 3.64 -4.56
C ASN A 104 -0.49 3.65 -4.26
N TRP A 105 -0.94 2.78 -3.35
CA TRP A 105 -2.33 2.77 -2.90
C TRP A 105 -2.76 4.10 -2.26
N ALA A 106 -1.89 4.74 -1.48
CA ALA A 106 -2.18 5.98 -0.76
C ALA A 106 -2.38 7.17 -1.71
N MET A 107 -1.58 7.24 -2.79
CA MET A 107 -1.72 8.23 -3.87
C MET A 107 -3.07 8.07 -4.60
N ASP A 108 -3.59 6.85 -4.71
CA ASP A 108 -4.89 6.57 -5.35
C ASP A 108 -6.08 6.78 -4.41
N SER A 109 -5.89 6.51 -3.13
CA SER A 109 -6.95 6.57 -2.12
C SER A 109 -7.19 7.97 -1.53
N GLY A 110 -6.51 8.99 -2.06
CA GLY A 110 -6.65 10.37 -1.61
C GLY A 110 -6.12 10.62 -0.20
N ILE A 111 -5.08 9.87 0.20
CA ILE A 111 -4.35 10.15 1.44
C ILE A 111 -3.68 11.53 1.33
N GLU A 112 -3.69 12.27 2.44
CA GLU A 112 -3.09 13.60 2.51
C GLU A 112 -1.60 13.57 2.14
N GLN A 113 -1.18 14.46 1.24
CA GLN A 113 0.17 14.49 0.67
C GLN A 113 1.27 14.48 1.73
N LYS A 114 1.10 15.22 2.82
CA LYS A 114 2.08 15.23 3.94
C LYS A 114 2.20 13.89 4.67
N VAL A 115 1.13 13.10 4.71
CA VAL A 115 1.18 11.74 5.29
C VAL A 115 1.91 10.78 4.37
N ILE A 116 1.65 10.88 3.05
CA ILE A 116 2.39 10.14 2.03
C ILE A 116 3.87 10.47 2.15
N GLU A 117 4.25 11.76 2.09
CA GLU A 117 5.62 12.23 2.23
C GLU A 117 6.30 11.78 3.51
N PHE A 118 5.57 11.75 4.63
CA PHE A 118 6.11 11.31 5.91
C PHE A 118 6.49 9.82 5.88
N ILE A 119 5.59 8.93 5.44
CA ILE A 119 5.89 7.50 5.30
C ILE A 119 6.98 7.24 4.28
N SER A 120 6.98 8.01 3.20
CA SER A 120 8.02 7.97 2.20
C SER A 120 9.38 8.30 2.85
N THR A 121 9.43 9.35 3.67
CA THR A 121 10.68 9.77 4.34
C THR A 121 11.12 8.79 5.42
N PHE A 122 10.17 8.16 6.12
CA PHE A 122 10.41 7.19 7.20
C PHE A 122 9.67 5.87 6.93
N PRO A 123 10.09 5.06 5.94
CA PRO A 123 9.40 3.83 5.55
C PRO A 123 9.22 2.84 6.70
N GLU A 124 10.19 2.82 7.62
CA GLU A 124 10.18 1.99 8.83
C GLU A 124 9.03 2.32 9.79
N TYR A 125 8.36 3.47 9.62
CA TYR A 125 7.22 3.86 10.45
C TYR A 125 5.89 3.34 9.93
N LEU A 126 5.83 2.82 8.70
CA LEU A 126 4.57 2.31 8.13
C LEU A 126 3.98 1.18 8.98
N HIS A 127 4.84 0.26 9.43
CA HIS A 127 4.47 -0.86 10.29
C HIS A 127 5.49 -1.00 11.42
N ARG A 128 5.27 -0.27 12.51
CA ARG A 128 6.19 -0.21 13.65
C ARG A 128 5.52 -0.63 14.95
N ILE A 129 6.15 -1.58 15.62
CA ILE A 129 5.84 -1.94 16.99
C ILE A 129 6.55 -0.93 17.90
N ASN A 130 5.78 -0.29 18.78
CA ASN A 130 6.29 0.60 19.80
C ASN A 130 6.13 -0.11 21.15
N GLU A 131 7.20 -0.24 21.93
CA GLU A 131 7.14 -0.81 23.28
C GLU A 131 6.23 0.05 24.17
N ASP A 132 5.30 -0.59 24.87
CA ASP A 132 4.32 0.04 25.78
C ASP A 132 3.51 1.21 25.19
N ASP A 133 3.35 1.26 23.87
CA ASP A 133 2.66 2.35 23.17
C ASP A 133 1.83 1.85 21.98
N VAL A 134 1.07 2.75 21.37
CA VAL A 134 0.24 2.46 20.20
C VAL A 134 1.12 2.08 19.01
N ARG A 135 0.84 0.92 18.41
CA ARG A 135 1.52 0.43 17.20
C ARG A 135 1.10 1.22 15.97
N ALA A 136 2.06 1.54 15.11
CA ALA A 136 1.78 2.10 13.81
C ALA A 136 1.49 0.99 12.80
N THR A 137 0.44 1.18 12.01
CA THR A 137 0.02 0.25 10.95
C THR A 137 -0.35 1.04 9.70
N PRO A 138 -0.34 0.42 8.50
CA PRO A 138 -0.87 1.06 7.28
C PRO A 138 -2.24 1.74 7.48
N ARG A 139 -3.13 1.09 8.25
CA ARG A 139 -4.48 1.61 8.58
C ARG A 139 -4.45 2.83 9.50
N SER A 140 -3.47 2.91 10.41
CA SER A 140 -3.29 4.06 11.29
C SER A 140 -3.06 5.34 10.47
N TYR A 141 -2.31 5.25 9.37
CA TYR A 141 -2.00 6.41 8.52
C TYR A 141 -3.19 6.92 7.72
N GLU A 142 -4.17 6.07 7.40
CA GLU A 142 -5.47 6.52 6.86
C GLU A 142 -6.19 7.43 7.88
N ARG A 143 -6.17 7.07 9.16
CA ARG A 143 -6.78 7.87 10.23
C ARG A 143 -5.99 9.14 10.53
N VAL A 144 -4.66 9.07 10.51
CA VAL A 144 -3.77 10.24 10.61
C VAL A 144 -4.07 11.21 9.48
N SER A 145 -4.22 10.73 8.24
CA SER A 145 -4.58 11.56 7.09
C SER A 145 -5.91 12.27 7.27
N LYS A 146 -6.96 11.55 7.67
CA LYS A 146 -8.27 12.19 7.95
C LYS A 146 -8.17 13.25 9.05
N SER A 147 -7.41 12.96 10.10
CA SER A 147 -7.20 13.90 11.22
C SER A 147 -6.40 15.12 10.79
N TYR A 148 -5.35 14.93 9.97
CA TYR A 148 -4.51 15.99 9.45
C TYR A 148 -5.27 16.91 8.51
N LYS A 149 -6.14 16.36 7.66
CA LYS A 149 -7.02 17.16 6.80
C LYS A 149 -7.86 18.16 7.60
N VAL A 150 -8.52 17.69 8.66
CA VAL A 150 -9.31 18.55 9.55
C VAL A 150 -8.43 19.59 10.25
N TYR A 151 -7.25 19.19 10.74
CA TYR A 151 -6.30 20.11 11.37
C TYR A 151 -5.82 21.21 10.42
N LYS A 152 -5.51 20.86 9.17
CA LYS A 152 -5.11 21.79 8.11
C LYS A 152 -6.20 22.82 7.81
N GLU A 153 -7.45 22.38 7.74
CA GLU A 153 -8.61 23.24 7.45
C GLU A 153 -9.00 24.14 8.64
N GLN A 154 -8.70 23.74 9.88
CA GLN A 154 -9.11 24.44 11.11
C GLN A 154 -7.92 24.84 12.00
N LYS A 155 -6.79 25.19 11.38
CA LYS A 155 -5.50 25.40 12.05
C LYS A 155 -5.56 26.41 13.20
N ASP A 156 -6.35 27.48 13.06
CA ASP A 156 -6.49 28.53 14.08
C ASP A 156 -7.40 28.12 15.26
N SER A 157 -8.25 27.10 15.06
CA SER A 157 -9.24 26.66 16.06
C SER A 157 -8.80 25.43 16.86
N ILE A 158 -7.93 24.60 16.30
CA ILE A 158 -7.47 23.36 16.94
C ILE A 158 -6.08 23.59 17.54
N PRO A 159 -5.93 23.60 18.87
CA PRO A 159 -4.63 23.72 19.50
C PRO A 159 -3.68 22.58 19.08
N ARG A 160 -2.41 22.91 18.83
CA ARG A 160 -1.36 21.95 18.44
C ARG A 160 -1.29 20.72 19.35
N ASN A 161 -1.43 20.91 20.66
CA ASN A 161 -1.38 19.82 21.63
C ASN A 161 -2.57 18.84 21.51
N VAL A 162 -3.76 19.34 21.14
CA VAL A 162 -4.93 18.49 20.87
C VAL A 162 -4.66 17.65 19.62
N PHE A 163 -4.17 18.27 18.55
CA PHE A 163 -3.84 17.54 17.33
C PHE A 163 -2.76 16.48 17.56
N LEU A 164 -1.67 16.83 18.26
CA LEU A 164 -0.62 15.90 18.66
C LEU A 164 -1.17 14.69 19.43
N ASN A 165 -2.10 14.89 20.38
CA ASN A 165 -2.72 13.80 21.12
C ASN A 165 -3.56 12.87 20.24
N VAL A 166 -4.24 13.42 19.22
CA VAL A 166 -4.98 12.61 18.22
C VAL A 166 -4.00 11.75 17.41
N ILE A 167 -2.87 12.30 16.98
CA ILE A 167 -1.86 11.54 16.23
C ILE A 167 -1.22 10.46 17.13
N LYS A 168 -0.87 10.78 18.38
CA LYS A 168 -0.35 9.82 19.38
C LYS A 168 -1.24 8.60 19.51
N GLY A 169 -2.57 8.80 19.57
CA GLY A 169 -3.54 7.70 19.66
C GLY A 169 -3.59 6.76 18.45
N ASN A 170 -2.90 7.08 17.35
CA ASN A 170 -2.87 6.25 16.14
C ASN A 170 -1.50 5.60 15.87
N VAL A 171 -0.40 6.27 16.22
CA VAL A 171 0.96 5.85 15.83
C VAL A 171 1.97 5.85 16.99
N GLY A 172 1.53 6.17 18.20
CA GLY A 172 2.40 6.27 19.37
C GLY A 172 3.13 7.60 19.47
N LYS A 173 3.78 7.82 20.61
CA LYS A 173 4.40 9.08 21.03
C LYS A 173 5.52 9.53 20.10
N VAL A 174 6.48 8.65 19.83
CA VAL A 174 7.69 8.99 19.07
C VAL A 174 7.32 9.42 17.65
N ILE A 175 6.58 8.57 16.94
CA ILE A 175 6.15 8.83 15.57
C ILE A 175 5.26 10.07 15.49
N ALA A 176 4.39 10.31 16.48
CA ALA A 176 3.55 11.50 16.49
C ALA A 176 4.36 12.79 16.62
N GLU A 177 5.35 12.87 17.50
CA GLU A 177 6.20 14.07 17.62
C GLU A 177 6.99 14.33 16.34
N GLU A 178 7.51 13.27 15.71
CA GLU A 178 8.22 13.36 14.43
C GLU A 178 7.28 13.78 13.29
N PHE A 179 6.06 13.23 13.23
CA PHE A 179 5.06 13.62 12.24
C PHE A 179 4.67 15.10 12.37
N ILE A 180 4.42 15.58 13.59
CA ILE A 180 4.13 17.00 13.81
C ILE A 180 5.32 17.87 13.39
N SER A 181 6.54 17.50 13.78
CA SER A 181 7.75 18.24 13.40
C SER A 181 7.93 18.27 11.88
N PHE A 182 7.65 17.16 11.20
CA PHE A 182 7.70 17.03 9.74
C PHE A 182 6.65 17.88 9.00
N VAL A 183 5.44 17.94 9.56
CA VAL A 183 4.36 18.77 9.02
C VAL A 183 4.63 20.26 9.24
N GLU A 184 5.25 20.61 10.37
CA GLU A 184 5.61 21.98 10.73
C GLU A 184 6.89 22.47 10.05
N SER A 185 7.77 21.56 9.61
CA SER A 185 8.96 21.95 8.87
C SER A 185 8.58 22.48 7.49
N ASP A 186 9.14 23.63 7.12
CA ASP A 186 9.05 24.26 5.79
C ASP A 186 9.82 23.44 4.74
N CYS A 187 9.44 22.17 4.55
CA CYS A 187 9.89 21.42 3.38
C CYS A 187 9.32 22.09 2.14
N SER A 188 10.18 22.36 1.16
CA SER A 188 9.78 22.78 -0.16
C SER A 188 8.72 21.82 -0.71
N PRO A 189 7.73 22.31 -1.48
CA PRO A 189 6.78 21.43 -2.15
C PRO A 189 7.55 20.43 -3.03
N LEU A 190 6.99 19.25 -3.28
CA LEU A 190 7.56 18.30 -4.25
C LEU A 190 7.73 18.95 -5.62
N ILE A 191 8.51 18.31 -6.50
CA ILE A 191 8.59 18.74 -7.90
C ILE A 191 7.24 18.36 -8.53
N SER A 192 6.50 19.35 -8.98
CA SER A 192 5.17 19.20 -9.57
C SER A 192 5.23 18.91 -11.06
N TYR A 193 4.08 18.54 -11.64
CA TYR A 193 3.94 18.44 -13.09
C TYR A 193 4.25 19.77 -13.77
N GLU A 194 3.69 20.86 -13.26
CA GLU A 194 3.89 22.19 -13.80
C GLU A 194 5.37 22.60 -13.78
N ASP A 195 6.12 22.24 -12.73
CA ASP A 195 7.56 22.52 -12.66
C ASP A 195 8.35 21.90 -13.82
N VAL A 196 7.95 20.70 -14.27
CA VAL A 196 8.66 19.91 -15.28
C VAL A 196 8.23 20.26 -16.71
N PHE A 197 6.94 20.55 -16.92
CA PHE A 197 6.33 20.68 -18.25
C PHE A 197 5.99 22.12 -18.68
N SER A 198 6.00 23.11 -17.78
CA SER A 198 5.58 24.49 -18.15
C SER A 198 6.56 25.21 -19.08
N CYS A 199 7.83 24.81 -19.08
CA CYS A 199 8.88 25.45 -19.88
C CYS A 199 9.30 24.55 -21.06
N GLU A 200 9.84 25.17 -22.12
CA GLU A 200 10.40 24.43 -23.27
C GLU A 200 11.59 23.54 -22.93
N THR A 201 12.27 23.75 -21.80
CA THR A 201 13.38 22.92 -21.29
C THR A 201 13.30 22.81 -19.76
N LEU A 202 13.99 21.80 -19.18
CA LEU A 202 14.13 21.70 -17.73
C LEU A 202 14.89 22.92 -17.19
N SER A 203 14.24 23.65 -16.29
CA SER A 203 14.85 24.83 -15.69
C SER A 203 16.02 24.45 -14.77
N SER A 204 17.00 25.35 -14.63
CA SER A 204 18.11 25.17 -13.70
C SER A 204 17.63 24.95 -12.26
N SER A 205 16.53 25.59 -11.87
CA SER A 205 15.91 25.42 -10.56
C SER A 205 15.42 23.99 -10.33
N VAL A 206 14.78 23.36 -11.32
CA VAL A 206 14.35 21.95 -11.22
C VAL A 206 15.55 21.03 -11.14
N ILE A 207 16.59 21.26 -11.94
CA ILE A 207 17.82 20.46 -11.93
C ILE A 207 18.52 20.53 -10.57
N GLU A 208 18.64 21.72 -9.99
CA GLU A 208 19.22 21.92 -8.65
C GLU A 208 18.37 21.26 -7.57
N LYS A 209 17.03 21.39 -7.67
CA LYS A 209 16.10 20.75 -6.74
C LYS A 209 16.27 19.23 -6.77
N VAL A 210 16.28 18.60 -7.95
CA VAL A 210 16.48 17.14 -8.08
C VAL A 210 17.76 16.69 -7.38
N LYS A 211 18.87 17.41 -7.55
CA LYS A 211 20.16 17.07 -6.93
C LYS A 211 20.17 17.17 -5.40
N SER A 212 19.29 18.00 -4.84
CA SER A 212 19.21 18.23 -3.39
C SER A 212 18.14 17.38 -2.69
N GLU A 213 17.27 16.73 -3.45
CA GLU A 213 16.12 15.99 -2.94
C GLU A 213 16.48 14.57 -2.52
N SER A 214 15.74 14.03 -1.54
CA SER A 214 15.91 12.63 -1.15
C SER A 214 15.37 11.69 -2.23
N HIS A 215 15.93 10.48 -2.34
CA HIS A 215 15.46 9.45 -3.29
C HIS A 215 13.95 9.26 -3.20
N THR A 216 13.42 9.33 -1.98
CA THR A 216 12.03 9.12 -1.75
C THR A 216 11.13 10.28 -2.22
N ARG A 217 11.57 11.54 -2.04
CA ARG A 217 10.85 12.71 -2.55
C ARG A 217 10.91 12.77 -4.07
N LEU A 218 12.02 12.33 -4.65
CA LEU A 218 12.16 12.11 -6.10
C LEU A 218 11.17 11.04 -6.59
N TYR A 219 11.10 9.89 -5.92
CA TYR A 219 10.13 8.83 -6.24
C TYR A 219 8.70 9.37 -6.26
N LEU A 220 8.28 10.07 -5.20
CA LEU A 220 6.94 10.65 -5.11
C LEU A 220 6.67 11.71 -6.20
N SER A 221 7.67 12.55 -6.50
CA SER A 221 7.54 13.54 -7.58
C SER A 221 7.31 12.85 -8.92
N ALA A 222 8.11 11.83 -9.23
CA ALA A 222 7.95 11.05 -10.45
C ALA A 222 6.61 10.32 -10.52
N MET A 223 6.15 9.70 -9.44
CA MET A 223 4.85 9.00 -9.41
C MET A 223 3.67 9.96 -9.57
N ASN A 224 3.68 11.12 -8.90
CA ASN A 224 2.65 12.14 -9.06
C ASN A 224 2.60 12.69 -10.49
N ILE A 225 3.77 12.91 -11.10
CA ILE A 225 3.89 13.33 -12.49
C ILE A 225 3.36 12.24 -13.43
N LEU A 226 3.75 10.97 -13.23
CA LEU A 226 3.30 9.84 -14.04
C LEU A 226 1.79 9.67 -14.00
N LYS A 227 1.19 9.77 -12.81
CA LYS A 227 -0.26 9.74 -12.66
C LYS A 227 -0.94 10.86 -13.44
N THR A 228 -0.38 12.07 -13.40
CA THR A 228 -0.90 13.20 -14.18
C THR A 228 -0.75 12.96 -15.68
N LEU A 229 0.38 12.41 -16.12
CA LEU A 229 0.59 12.03 -17.52
C LEU A 229 -0.43 10.96 -17.96
N GLU A 230 -0.59 9.87 -17.21
CA GLU A 230 -1.52 8.80 -17.56
C GLU A 230 -2.97 9.31 -17.68
N LEU A 231 -3.40 10.22 -16.80
CA LEU A 231 -4.73 10.87 -16.89
C LEU A 231 -4.87 11.77 -18.12
N ASN A 232 -3.81 12.46 -18.54
CA ASN A 232 -3.85 13.30 -19.74
C ASN A 232 -3.88 12.47 -21.03
N PHE A 233 -3.39 11.22 -21.01
CA PHE A 233 -3.56 10.27 -22.12
C PHE A 233 -5.03 9.88 -22.33
N GLU A 234 -5.80 9.69 -21.26
CA GLU A 234 -7.24 9.40 -21.38
C GLU A 234 -8.03 10.56 -22.02
N ASN A 235 -7.46 11.76 -22.03
CA ASN A 235 -8.05 12.97 -22.61
C ASN A 235 -7.46 13.35 -23.98
N ASP A 236 -6.64 12.48 -24.61
CA ASP A 236 -5.92 12.71 -25.87
C ASP A 236 -4.98 13.94 -25.88
N ASP A 237 -4.56 14.44 -24.69
CA ASP A 237 -3.85 15.73 -24.56
C ASP A 237 -2.34 15.57 -24.24
N ILE A 238 -1.71 14.49 -24.70
CA ILE A 238 -0.26 14.30 -24.54
C ILE A 238 0.48 14.27 -25.88
N SER A 239 1.48 15.15 -25.97
CA SER A 239 2.45 15.16 -27.06
C SER A 239 3.64 14.23 -26.76
N GLU A 240 4.28 13.68 -27.80
CA GLU A 240 5.56 12.97 -27.71
C GLU A 240 6.62 13.78 -26.94
N ASN A 241 6.52 15.11 -26.99
CA ASN A 241 7.40 16.02 -26.27
C ASN A 241 7.30 15.88 -24.73
N ASN A 242 6.13 15.53 -24.20
CA ASN A 242 5.96 15.30 -22.76
C ASN A 242 6.66 14.01 -22.32
N ILE A 243 6.62 12.96 -23.13
CA ILE A 243 7.35 11.71 -22.82
C ILE A 243 8.86 11.97 -22.84
N ASN A 244 9.35 12.66 -23.86
CA ASN A 244 10.77 13.03 -23.96
C ASN A 244 11.20 13.87 -22.75
N ARG A 245 10.42 14.90 -22.38
CA ARG A 245 10.68 15.71 -21.19
C ARG A 245 10.68 14.90 -19.90
N PHE A 246 9.76 13.95 -19.75
CA PHE A 246 9.74 13.10 -18.58
C PHE A 246 10.98 12.20 -18.49
N ILE A 247 11.45 11.68 -19.63
CA ILE A 247 12.69 10.90 -19.69
C ILE A 247 13.91 11.78 -19.35
N GLU A 248 14.00 13.00 -19.89
CA GLU A 248 15.03 13.98 -19.51
C GLU A 248 15.03 14.25 -18.00
N PHE A 249 13.84 14.35 -17.40
CA PHE A 249 13.70 14.54 -15.96
C PHE A 249 14.19 13.33 -15.17
N LEU A 250 13.83 12.11 -15.58
CA LEU A 250 14.29 10.86 -14.96
C LEU A 250 15.80 10.65 -15.07
N LYS A 251 16.44 11.14 -16.13
CA LYS A 251 17.92 11.08 -16.27
C LYS A 251 18.67 11.82 -15.18
N LEU A 252 18.02 12.74 -14.48
CA LEU A 252 18.62 13.46 -13.36
C LEU A 252 18.62 12.62 -12.06
N TYR A 253 17.91 11.50 -12.04
CA TYR A 253 17.74 10.68 -10.84
C TYR A 253 18.92 9.71 -10.66
N PRO A 254 19.16 9.26 -9.42
CA PRO A 254 20.00 8.10 -9.16
C PRO A 254 19.58 6.89 -10.01
N VAL A 255 20.54 6.15 -10.57
CA VAL A 255 20.31 5.09 -11.56
C VAL A 255 19.38 3.99 -11.01
N ASP A 256 19.55 3.59 -9.77
CA ASP A 256 18.72 2.61 -9.07
C ASP A 256 17.26 3.06 -8.95
N LEU A 257 17.05 4.31 -8.57
CA LEU A 257 15.72 4.90 -8.44
C LEU A 257 15.04 5.04 -9.81
N MET A 258 15.77 5.52 -10.82
CA MET A 258 15.29 5.64 -12.19
C MET A 258 14.79 4.29 -12.71
N VAL A 259 15.58 3.21 -12.53
CA VAL A 259 15.18 1.86 -12.94
C VAL A 259 13.92 1.38 -12.21
N GLY A 260 13.80 1.67 -10.92
CA GLY A 260 12.59 1.39 -10.14
C GLY A 260 11.37 2.04 -10.79
N ILE A 261 11.45 3.34 -11.08
CA ILE A 261 10.38 4.10 -11.72
C ILE A 261 10.06 3.55 -13.13
N MET A 262 11.08 3.21 -13.93
CA MET A 262 10.84 2.63 -15.27
C MET A 262 10.12 1.28 -15.22
N LYS A 263 10.37 0.46 -14.19
CA LYS A 263 9.62 -0.78 -13.96
C LYS A 263 8.18 -0.50 -13.54
N ASP A 264 7.94 0.54 -12.75
CA ASP A 264 6.60 0.99 -12.38
C ASP A 264 5.82 1.50 -13.60
N ILE A 265 6.46 2.27 -14.49
CA ILE A 265 5.87 2.70 -15.77
C ILE A 265 5.35 1.48 -16.55
N LYS A 266 6.21 0.48 -16.74
CA LYS A 266 5.85 -0.74 -17.46
C LYS A 266 4.70 -1.51 -16.81
N SER A 267 4.61 -1.52 -15.48
CA SER A 267 3.68 -2.37 -14.74
C SER A 267 2.32 -1.70 -14.50
N ASN A 268 2.32 -0.38 -14.31
CA ASN A 268 1.16 0.34 -13.77
C ASN A 268 0.65 1.48 -14.69
N TYR A 269 1.46 1.95 -15.65
CA TYR A 269 1.14 3.12 -16.49
C TYR A 269 1.22 2.75 -17.98
N ILE A 270 0.23 2.00 -18.45
CA ILE A 270 0.28 1.33 -19.77
C ILE A 270 0.32 2.32 -20.94
N ASN A 271 -0.41 3.44 -20.85
CA ASN A 271 -0.46 4.41 -21.93
C ASN A 271 0.87 5.17 -22.03
N VAL A 272 1.40 5.62 -20.88
CA VAL A 272 2.73 6.21 -20.80
C VAL A 272 3.78 5.22 -21.31
N TYR A 273 3.71 3.94 -20.90
CA TYR A 273 4.66 2.92 -21.34
C TYR A 273 4.64 2.68 -22.84
N ASN A 274 3.45 2.61 -23.46
CA ASN A 274 3.30 2.41 -24.89
C ASN A 274 3.96 3.52 -25.72
N LYS A 275 4.01 4.75 -25.19
CA LYS A 275 4.77 5.84 -25.82
C LYS A 275 6.23 5.88 -25.42
N ALA A 276 6.56 5.58 -24.17
CA ALA A 276 7.93 5.53 -23.70
C ALA A 276 8.76 4.46 -24.43
N ILE A 277 8.19 3.30 -24.78
CA ILE A 277 8.91 2.25 -25.51
C ILE A 277 9.22 2.61 -26.98
N GLU A 278 8.51 3.57 -27.56
CA GLU A 278 8.81 4.12 -28.89
C GLU A 278 10.01 5.08 -28.87
N ASN A 279 10.40 5.56 -27.69
CA ASN A 279 11.54 6.45 -27.50
C ASN A 279 12.84 5.64 -27.31
N GLU A 280 13.79 5.81 -28.23
CA GLU A 280 15.08 5.10 -28.22
C GLU A 280 15.88 5.32 -26.92
N GLU A 281 15.86 6.55 -26.41
CA GLU A 281 16.58 6.96 -25.20
C GLU A 281 16.04 6.26 -23.94
N PHE A 282 14.72 6.06 -23.84
CA PHE A 282 14.11 5.27 -22.76
C PHE A 282 14.59 3.82 -22.80
N VAL A 283 14.63 3.22 -23.99
CA VAL A 283 15.06 1.83 -24.17
C VAL A 283 16.55 1.68 -23.83
N GLU A 284 17.40 2.58 -24.33
CA GLU A 284 18.83 2.59 -24.03
C GLU A 284 19.09 2.73 -22.53
N LEU A 285 18.46 3.70 -21.87
CA LEU A 285 18.59 3.91 -20.42
C LEU A 285 18.22 2.65 -19.62
N TYR A 286 17.16 1.95 -20.01
CA TYR A 286 16.72 0.73 -19.32
C TYR A 286 17.76 -0.39 -19.42
N PHE A 287 18.40 -0.55 -20.58
CA PHE A 287 19.40 -1.60 -20.79
C PHE A 287 20.78 -1.23 -20.23
N GLU A 288 21.22 0.02 -20.37
CA GLU A 288 22.49 0.50 -19.81
C GLU A 288 22.49 0.33 -18.29
N SER A 289 21.42 0.75 -17.62
CA SER A 289 21.28 0.60 -16.18
C SER A 289 21.26 -0.87 -15.73
N TYR A 290 20.66 -1.78 -16.51
CA TYR A 290 20.70 -3.22 -16.24
C TYR A 290 22.12 -3.81 -16.34
N SER A 291 22.95 -3.27 -17.23
CA SER A 291 24.35 -3.68 -17.37
C SER A 291 25.23 -3.18 -16.21
N MET A 292 24.94 -1.99 -15.67
CA MET A 292 25.65 -1.42 -14.53
C MET A 292 25.32 -2.10 -13.19
N ILE A 293 24.09 -2.59 -13.03
CA ILE A 293 23.61 -3.24 -11.79
C ILE A 293 24.06 -4.71 -11.70
N ARG A 294 24.31 -5.38 -12.84
CA ARG A 294 24.73 -6.80 -12.91
C ARG A 294 26.23 -7.01 -13.14
N GLY A 295 27.05 -5.97 -12.99
CA GLY A 295 28.51 -6.06 -13.04
C GLY A 295 29.08 -7.03 -12.01
#